data_AF-D7VLG6-F1
#
_entry.id   AF-D7VLG6-F1
#
_cell.length_a   1.000
_cell.length_b   1.000
_cell.length_c   1.000
_cell.angle_alpha   90.00
_cell.angle_beta   90.00
_cell.angle_gamma   90.00
#
_symmetry.space_group_name_H-M   'P 1'
#
loop_
_entity.id
_entity.type
_entity.pdbx_description
1 polymer ?
#
loop_
_entity_poly.entity_id
_entity_poly.type
_entity_poly.pdbx_seq_one_letter_code
_entity_poly.pdbx_strand_id
1 'polypeptide(L)'
;MKRVLSTLLLLSGILILGCKKDPGYEELNRLADEKYQEIVQLTQSVACGDPSVWKIATIYQLGPVYLPVHPSFEERYNKLVEEYHVRRKRADNAPDAPPIPYLDYIESYPPIGIRCKNNKAELYYAKDMTLQEIEEELPKYFTEIVDFHKNDPCTNPNLWRIGYIRQDCKYIAVLYNENIRGEEFYKKGRQYESLYAQKRKLQASPPCSNQNDKPAKGVSCENGKPVIQY
;
A
#
# COMPACT_ATOMS: atom_id res chain seq x y z
N MET A 1 73.03 -14.30 44.85
CA MET A 1 73.14 -15.28 43.73
C MET A 1 71.88 -16.14 43.78
N LYS A 2 70.97 -16.28 42.81
CA LYS A 2 70.92 -15.97 41.38
C LYS A 2 69.47 -15.53 41.02
N ARG A 3 69.39 -14.44 40.24
CA ARG A 3 68.46 -14.07 39.15
C ARG A 3 67.29 -15.05 38.91
N VAL A 4 66.05 -14.69 39.22
CA VAL A 4 65.07 -13.99 38.34
C VAL A 4 65.03 -14.60 36.93
N LEU A 5 64.24 -15.67 36.77
CA LEU A 5 63.85 -16.24 35.49
C LEU A 5 62.42 -16.76 35.64
N SER A 6 61.42 -15.88 35.44
CA SER A 6 60.03 -16.22 35.10
C SER A 6 59.18 -14.95 35.05
N THR A 7 59.37 -14.15 34.01
CA THR A 7 58.44 -13.08 33.63
C THR A 7 58.21 -13.19 32.13
N LEU A 8 57.60 -14.30 31.71
CA LEU A 8 57.20 -14.51 30.32
C LEU A 8 56.06 -15.54 30.25
N LEU A 9 54.97 -15.28 30.99
CA LEU A 9 53.74 -16.07 30.87
C LEU A 9 52.54 -15.34 31.50
N LEU A 10 52.33 -14.08 31.11
CA LEU A 10 51.12 -13.32 31.47
C LEU A 10 50.73 -12.41 30.29
N LEU A 11 50.52 -13.02 29.12
CA LEU A 11 49.91 -12.36 27.96
C LEU A 11 49.17 -13.40 27.10
N SER A 12 48.32 -14.19 27.75
CA SER A 12 47.29 -15.02 27.11
C SER A 12 45.92 -14.75 27.73
N GLY A 13 45.71 -13.50 28.15
CA GLY A 13 44.42 -12.99 28.59
C GLY A 13 43.55 -12.59 27.40
N ILE A 14 42.80 -13.56 26.88
CA ILE A 14 41.43 -13.37 26.36
C ILE A 14 41.28 -12.25 25.31
N LEU A 15 41.76 -12.50 24.10
CA LEU A 15 41.13 -11.99 22.88
C LEU A 15 40.03 -12.97 22.45
N ILE A 16 39.07 -13.24 23.34
CA ILE A 16 37.74 -13.67 22.92
C ILE A 16 36.96 -12.38 22.73
N LEU A 17 37.36 -11.58 21.74
CA LEU A 17 36.40 -10.77 21.01
C LEU A 17 35.48 -11.80 20.39
N GLY A 18 34.41 -12.14 21.11
CA GLY A 18 33.39 -13.03 20.60
C GLY A 18 32.98 -12.49 19.25
N CYS A 19 33.31 -13.22 18.18
CA CYS A 19 32.66 -13.05 16.90
C CYS A 19 31.17 -13.21 17.20
N LYS A 20 30.46 -12.09 17.38
CA LYS A 20 29.01 -12.11 17.28
C LYS A 20 28.78 -12.56 15.85
N LYS A 21 28.39 -13.83 15.70
CA LYS A 21 27.90 -14.36 14.44
C LYS A 21 26.93 -13.31 13.91
N ASP A 22 27.11 -12.92 12.64
CA ASP A 22 26.20 -11.96 12.05
C ASP A 22 24.76 -12.42 12.30
N PRO A 23 23.87 -11.50 12.73
CA PRO A 23 22.50 -11.88 13.05
C PRO A 23 21.87 -12.52 11.82
N GLY A 24 21.31 -13.72 12.01
CA GLY A 24 20.59 -14.43 10.95
C GLY A 24 19.25 -13.77 10.64
N TYR A 25 18.57 -14.30 9.63
CA TYR A 25 17.28 -13.81 9.13
C TYR A 25 16.27 -13.54 10.25
N GLU A 26 16.08 -14.50 11.16
CA GLU A 26 15.05 -14.41 12.20
C GLU A 26 15.23 -13.21 13.12
N GLU A 27 16.47 -12.97 13.56
CA GLU A 27 16.80 -11.83 14.42
C GLU A 27 16.67 -10.50 13.67
N LEU A 28 17.13 -10.44 12.43
CA LEU A 28 16.98 -9.25 11.58
C LEU A 28 15.51 -8.94 11.29
N ASN A 29 14.70 -9.97 11.04
CA ASN A 29 13.27 -9.86 10.83
C ASN A 29 12.56 -9.34 12.09
N ARG A 30 12.91 -9.88 13.27
CA ARG A 30 12.41 -9.41 14.56
C ARG A 30 12.72 -7.92 14.79
N LEU A 31 13.95 -7.50 14.51
CA LEU A 31 14.37 -6.09 14.63
C LEU A 31 13.65 -5.16 13.63
N ALA A 32 13.24 -5.67 12.47
CA ALA A 32 12.41 -4.92 11.53
C ALA A 32 10.95 -4.83 12.03
N ASP A 33 10.40 -5.92 12.58
CA ASP A 33 9.05 -5.92 13.15
C ASP A 33 8.93 -4.98 14.36
N GLU A 34 9.91 -4.95 15.25
CA GLU A 34 9.97 -3.97 16.36
C GLU A 34 9.85 -2.53 15.84
N LYS A 35 10.57 -2.21 14.76
CA LYS A 35 10.50 -0.89 14.13
C LYS A 35 9.12 -0.61 13.51
N TYR A 36 8.48 -1.63 12.92
CA TYR A 36 7.11 -1.52 12.45
C TYR A 36 6.11 -1.27 13.60
N GLN A 37 6.29 -1.94 14.74
CA GLN A 37 5.46 -1.68 15.93
C GLN A 37 5.64 -0.25 16.46
N GLU A 38 6.85 0.31 16.42
CA GLU A 38 7.08 1.73 16.75
C GLU A 38 6.27 2.66 15.83
N ILE A 39 6.22 2.35 14.52
CA ILE A 39 5.39 3.10 13.55
C ILE A 39 3.92 3.02 13.94
N VAL A 40 3.40 1.81 14.21
CA VAL A 40 2.00 1.59 14.61
C VAL A 40 1.67 2.30 15.94
N GLN A 41 2.59 2.32 16.90
CA GLN A 41 2.38 3.05 18.15
C GLN A 41 2.36 4.57 17.92
N LEU A 42 3.19 5.09 17.03
CA LEU A 42 3.19 6.51 16.69
C LEU A 42 1.85 6.95 16.09
N THR A 43 1.22 6.13 15.23
CA THR A 43 -0.09 6.47 14.64
C THR A 43 -1.23 6.53 15.66
N GLN A 44 -1.03 5.95 16.85
CA GLN A 44 -1.98 5.98 17.96
C GLN A 44 -1.70 7.10 18.99
N SER A 45 -0.64 7.89 18.79
CA SER A 45 -0.18 8.88 19.78
C SER A 45 -1.02 10.17 19.83
N VAL A 46 -1.87 10.41 18.83
CA VAL A 46 -2.70 11.60 18.71
C VAL A 46 -4.17 11.21 18.73
N ALA A 47 -4.95 11.92 19.54
CA ALA A 47 -6.40 11.81 19.60
C ALA A 47 -7.04 12.20 18.26
N CYS A 48 -8.02 11.42 17.80
CA CYS A 48 -8.75 11.72 16.57
C CYS A 48 -9.90 12.68 16.84
N GLY A 49 -9.73 13.94 16.41
CA GLY A 49 -10.78 14.95 16.37
C GLY A 49 -11.43 15.02 14.98
N ASP A 50 -10.81 15.74 14.05
CA ASP A 50 -11.27 15.86 12.67
C ASP A 50 -10.55 14.84 11.76
N PRO A 51 -11.26 13.84 11.18
CA PRO A 51 -10.64 12.84 10.32
C PRO A 51 -10.10 13.42 9.01
N SER A 52 -10.57 14.60 8.55
CA SER A 52 -10.14 15.21 7.29
C SER A 52 -8.69 15.72 7.32
N VAL A 53 -8.14 15.93 8.52
CA VAL A 53 -6.75 16.34 8.73
C VAL A 53 -5.77 15.16 8.57
N TRP A 54 -6.27 13.93 8.73
CA TRP A 54 -5.44 12.73 8.65
C TRP A 54 -5.26 12.29 7.20
N LYS A 55 -4.09 11.71 6.92
CA LYS A 55 -3.73 11.14 5.62
C LYS A 55 -3.65 9.62 5.72
N ILE A 56 -3.98 8.93 4.64
CA ILE A 56 -3.72 7.49 4.52
C ILE A 56 -2.33 7.33 3.88
N ALA A 57 -1.36 6.88 4.68
CA ALA A 57 -0.04 6.50 4.20
C ALA A 57 0.01 5.00 3.89
N THR A 58 0.93 4.61 3.00
CA THR A 58 1.13 3.21 2.59
C THR A 58 2.57 2.80 2.90
N ILE A 59 2.75 1.65 3.54
CA ILE A 59 4.04 0.98 3.73
C ILE A 59 4.01 -0.32 2.93
N TYR A 60 5.05 -0.57 2.14
CA TYR A 60 5.16 -1.81 1.37
C TYR A 60 6.00 -2.84 2.13
N GLN A 61 5.36 -3.96 2.46
CA GLN A 61 6.02 -5.15 3.01
C GLN A 61 5.99 -6.27 1.96
N LEU A 62 5.20 -7.32 2.18
CA LEU A 62 4.78 -8.28 1.14
C LEU A 62 3.61 -7.77 0.29
N GLY A 63 3.04 -6.63 0.68
CA GLY A 63 1.93 -5.94 0.03
C GLY A 63 1.70 -4.56 0.67
N PRO A 64 0.73 -3.79 0.18
CA PRO A 64 0.42 -2.47 0.74
C PRO A 64 -0.22 -2.60 2.12
N VAL A 65 0.39 -1.94 3.10
CA VAL A 65 -0.14 -1.76 4.45
C VAL A 65 -0.51 -0.30 4.63
N TYR A 66 -1.78 -0.04 4.95
CA TYR A 66 -2.28 1.32 5.10
C TYR A 66 -2.28 1.75 6.56
N LEU A 67 -1.89 2.99 6.83
CA LEU A 67 -1.91 3.59 8.18
C LEU A 67 -2.43 5.02 8.16
N PRO A 68 -3.23 5.45 9.16
CA PRO A 68 -3.61 6.85 9.32
C PRO A 68 -2.43 7.64 9.90
N VAL A 69 -2.08 8.77 9.27
CA VAL A 69 -0.97 9.64 9.65
C VAL A 69 -1.48 11.05 9.88
N HIS A 70 -1.18 11.61 11.06
CA HIS A 70 -1.51 12.98 11.39
C HIS A 70 -0.34 13.91 11.02
N PRO A 71 -0.58 15.12 10.51
CA PRO A 71 0.47 16.06 10.14
C PRO A 71 1.45 16.38 11.27
N SER A 72 0.99 16.37 12.54
CA SER A 72 1.83 16.69 13.70
C SER A 72 2.98 15.71 13.95
N PHE A 73 2.95 14.51 13.36
CA PHE A 73 4.03 13.51 13.49
C PHE A 73 4.54 12.98 12.14
N GLU A 74 4.12 13.56 11.01
CA GLU A 74 4.42 13.06 9.66
C GLU A 74 5.93 12.91 9.41
N GLU A 75 6.74 13.88 9.84
CA GLU A 75 8.20 13.80 9.72
C GLU A 75 8.80 12.62 10.50
N ARG A 76 8.36 12.44 11.75
CA ARG A 76 8.81 11.32 12.59
C ARG A 76 8.36 9.98 12.02
N TYR A 77 7.14 9.92 11.50
CA TYR A 77 6.62 8.74 10.82
C TYR A 77 7.48 8.36 9.61
N ASN A 78 7.77 9.32 8.72
CA ASN A 78 8.59 9.09 7.52
C ASN A 78 9.98 8.56 7.87
N LYS A 79 10.62 9.11 8.92
CA LYS A 79 11.90 8.62 9.41
C LYS A 79 11.84 7.17 9.90
N LEU A 80 10.81 6.81 10.68
CA LEU A 80 10.65 5.44 11.16
C LEU A 80 10.37 4.46 10.01
N VAL A 81 9.60 4.88 8.99
CA VAL A 81 9.36 4.09 7.78
C VAL A 81 10.65 3.83 7.01
N GLU A 82 11.51 4.84 6.86
CA GLU A 82 12.83 4.66 6.24
C GLU A 82 13.71 3.67 7.04
N GLU A 83 13.79 3.84 8.36
CA GLU A 83 14.51 2.92 9.25
C GLU A 83 13.96 1.49 9.16
N TYR A 84 12.63 1.33 9.07
CA TYR A 84 11.97 0.05 8.87
C TYR A 84 12.41 -0.60 7.55
N HIS A 85 12.36 0.14 6.44
CA HIS A 85 12.74 -0.39 5.13
C HIS A 85 14.21 -0.81 5.06
N VAL A 86 15.11 -0.02 5.68
CA VAL A 86 16.52 -0.39 5.81
C VAL A 86 16.69 -1.72 6.56
N ARG A 87 15.99 -1.90 7.68
CA ARG A 87 16.05 -3.14 8.48
C ARG A 87 15.44 -4.33 7.75
N ARG A 88 14.28 -4.14 7.12
CA ARG A 88 13.59 -5.17 6.32
C ARG A 88 14.47 -5.65 5.17
N LYS A 89 15.05 -4.70 4.41
CA LYS A 89 15.99 -5.02 3.33
C LYS A 89 17.20 -5.80 3.84
N ARG A 90 17.70 -5.50 5.04
CA ARG A 90 18.80 -6.28 5.64
C ARG A 90 18.38 -7.71 5.96
N ALA A 91 17.17 -7.90 6.50
CA ALA A 91 16.61 -9.24 6.75
C ALA A 91 16.43 -10.02 5.43
N ASP A 92 15.83 -9.40 4.41
CA ASP A 92 15.58 -10.03 3.11
C ASP A 92 16.86 -10.47 2.38
N ASN A 93 17.99 -9.82 2.65
CA ASN A 93 19.29 -10.15 2.07
C ASN A 93 20.15 -11.05 2.98
N ALA A 94 19.63 -11.54 4.10
CA ALA A 94 20.36 -12.47 4.96
C ALA A 94 20.63 -13.80 4.22
N PRO A 95 21.80 -14.45 4.40
CA PRO A 95 22.12 -15.68 3.68
C PRO A 95 21.17 -16.86 3.98
N ASP A 96 20.58 -16.87 5.17
CA ASP A 96 19.61 -17.83 5.65
C ASP A 96 18.15 -17.35 5.49
N ALA A 97 17.93 -16.25 4.75
CA ALA A 97 16.59 -15.77 4.47
C ALA A 97 15.82 -16.83 3.66
N PRO A 98 14.59 -17.16 4.06
CA PRO A 98 13.74 -18.00 3.23
C PRO A 98 13.52 -17.30 1.88
N PRO A 99 13.27 -18.06 0.79
CA PRO A 99 12.80 -17.45 -0.43
C PRO A 99 11.57 -16.61 -0.08
N ILE A 100 11.55 -15.35 -0.50
CA ILE A 100 10.36 -14.51 -0.39
C ILE A 100 9.27 -15.29 -1.12
N PRO A 101 8.24 -15.80 -0.42
CA PRO A 101 7.25 -16.61 -1.07
C PRO A 101 6.64 -15.75 -2.18
N TYR A 102 6.52 -16.32 -3.37
CA TYR A 102 5.69 -15.75 -4.43
C TYR A 102 4.23 -15.91 -3.99
N LEU A 103 3.88 -15.24 -2.90
CA LEU A 103 2.50 -14.91 -2.63
C LEU A 103 2.19 -13.92 -3.74
N ASP A 104 1.21 -14.27 -4.58
CA ASP A 104 0.44 -13.24 -5.27
C ASP A 104 0.23 -12.15 -4.23
N TYR A 105 0.83 -10.97 -4.47
CA TYR A 105 0.82 -9.82 -3.56
C TYR A 105 -0.47 -9.86 -2.76
N ILE A 106 -0.43 -10.01 -1.43
CA ILE A 106 -1.67 -10.12 -0.64
C ILE A 106 -2.42 -8.82 -0.90
N GLU A 107 -3.39 -8.92 -1.81
CA GLU A 107 -3.91 -7.76 -2.48
C GLU A 107 -5.05 -7.24 -1.62
N SER A 108 -4.70 -6.39 -0.66
CA SER A 108 -5.69 -5.73 0.17
C SER A 108 -6.30 -4.57 -0.61
N TYR A 109 -7.63 -4.54 -0.69
CA TYR A 109 -8.32 -3.35 -1.20
C TYR A 109 -7.90 -2.12 -0.37
N PRO A 110 -7.64 -0.98 -1.02
CA PRO A 110 -7.36 0.25 -0.30
C PRO A 110 -8.54 0.62 0.61
N PRO A 111 -8.28 1.23 1.79
CA PRO A 111 -9.34 1.77 2.62
C PRO A 111 -10.09 2.86 1.87
N ILE A 112 -11.39 3.01 2.16
CA ILE A 112 -12.23 4.07 1.57
C ILE A 112 -11.86 5.42 2.19
N GLY A 113 -11.59 5.45 3.49
CA GLY A 113 -11.17 6.67 4.17
C GLY A 113 -10.77 6.46 5.63
N ILE A 114 -10.75 7.55 6.37
CA ILE A 114 -10.46 7.60 7.80
C ILE A 114 -11.72 8.06 8.53
N ARG A 115 -12.00 7.44 9.69
CA ARG A 115 -13.02 7.89 10.64
C ARG A 115 -12.44 7.93 12.05
N CYS A 116 -12.98 8.79 12.90
CA CYS A 116 -12.65 8.78 14.32
C CYS A 116 -13.59 7.80 15.05
N LYS A 117 -13.02 6.81 15.75
CA LYS A 117 -13.77 5.91 16.62
C LYS A 117 -13.04 5.81 17.96
N ASN A 118 -13.75 6.00 19.07
CA ASN A 118 -13.18 5.97 20.42
C ASN A 118 -11.92 6.86 20.54
N ASN A 119 -11.97 8.07 19.97
CA ASN A 119 -10.86 9.03 19.95
C ASN A 119 -9.58 8.55 19.23
N LYS A 120 -9.69 7.51 18.38
CA LYS A 120 -8.59 6.99 17.54
C LYS A 120 -8.95 7.10 16.07
N ALA A 121 -7.95 7.41 15.24
CA ALA A 121 -8.11 7.42 13.80
C ALA A 121 -8.10 5.96 13.32
N GLU A 122 -9.17 5.55 12.66
CA GLU A 122 -9.32 4.21 12.10
C GLU A 122 -9.57 4.31 10.60
N LEU A 123 -8.89 3.44 9.85
CA LEU A 123 -9.22 3.20 8.45
C LEU A 123 -10.54 2.45 8.38
N TYR A 124 -11.43 2.84 7.47
CA TYR A 124 -12.60 2.05 7.14
C TYR A 124 -12.56 1.59 5.69
N TYR A 125 -13.06 0.38 5.47
CA TYR A 125 -13.08 -0.30 4.19
C TYR A 125 -14.53 -0.45 3.70
N ALA A 126 -14.73 -0.81 2.43
CA ALA A 126 -16.08 -1.02 1.89
C ALA A 126 -16.89 -2.01 2.75
N LYS A 127 -16.27 -3.08 3.25
CA LYS A 127 -16.90 -4.07 4.14
C LYS A 127 -17.47 -3.50 5.44
N ASP A 128 -16.99 -2.33 5.86
CA ASP A 128 -17.39 -1.66 7.11
C ASP A 128 -18.52 -0.64 6.87
N MET A 129 -18.96 -0.47 5.62
CA MET A 129 -20.02 0.47 5.21
C MET A 129 -21.37 -0.25 5.06
N THR A 130 -22.43 0.50 5.35
CA THR A 130 -23.82 0.12 5.10
C THR A 130 -24.17 0.22 3.62
N LEU A 131 -25.28 -0.41 3.21
CA LEU A 131 -25.75 -0.30 1.83
C LEU A 131 -26.05 1.16 1.44
N GLN A 132 -26.66 1.94 2.34
CA GLN A 132 -26.97 3.34 2.10
C GLN A 132 -25.71 4.18 1.86
N GLU A 133 -24.69 4.07 2.73
CA GLU A 133 -23.42 4.80 2.55
C GLU A 133 -22.75 4.42 1.22
N ILE A 134 -22.81 3.14 0.82
CA ILE A 134 -22.26 2.70 -0.46
C ILE A 134 -23.05 3.28 -1.64
N GLU A 135 -24.39 3.35 -1.55
CA GLU A 135 -25.23 3.93 -2.59
C GLU A 135 -25.00 5.45 -2.76
N GLU A 136 -24.61 6.14 -1.70
CA GLU A 136 -24.22 7.56 -1.72
C GLU A 136 -22.79 7.78 -2.28
N GLU A 137 -21.83 6.92 -1.93
CA GLU A 137 -20.41 7.09 -2.32
C GLU A 137 -20.06 6.50 -3.70
N LEU A 138 -20.63 5.35 -4.06
CA LEU A 138 -20.27 4.63 -5.29
C LEU A 138 -20.42 5.47 -6.58
N PRO A 139 -21.48 6.29 -6.75
CA PRO A 139 -21.58 7.17 -7.92
C PRO A 139 -20.48 8.22 -8.00
N LYS A 140 -20.00 8.73 -6.85
CA LYS A 140 -18.90 9.72 -6.80
C LYS A 140 -17.61 9.09 -7.32
N TYR A 141 -17.25 7.92 -6.78
CA TYR A 141 -16.09 7.14 -7.24
C TYR A 141 -16.19 6.76 -8.72
N PHE A 142 -17.38 6.38 -9.19
CA PHE A 142 -17.60 6.10 -10.61
C PHE A 142 -17.22 7.30 -11.49
N THR A 143 -17.78 8.48 -11.19
CA THR A 143 -17.47 9.70 -11.92
C THR A 143 -15.99 10.04 -11.83
N GLU A 144 -15.38 9.95 -10.65
CA GLU A 144 -13.95 10.23 -10.47
C GLU A 144 -13.05 9.34 -11.33
N ILE A 145 -13.38 8.05 -11.49
CA ILE A 145 -12.57 7.12 -12.30
C ILE A 145 -12.80 7.36 -13.79
N VAL A 146 -14.05 7.50 -14.22
CA VAL A 146 -14.39 7.73 -15.64
C VAL A 146 -13.77 9.03 -16.13
N ASP A 147 -13.79 10.07 -15.28
CA ASP A 147 -13.29 11.39 -15.63
C ASP A 147 -11.81 11.60 -15.27
N PHE A 148 -11.15 10.64 -14.64
CA PHE A 148 -9.84 10.83 -13.97
C PHE A 148 -8.80 11.48 -14.88
N HIS A 149 -8.76 11.03 -16.13
CA HIS A 149 -7.82 11.46 -17.16
C HIS A 149 -8.44 12.33 -18.26
N LYS A 150 -9.72 12.73 -18.15
CA LYS A 150 -10.43 13.45 -19.24
C LYS A 150 -9.72 14.73 -19.68
N ASN A 151 -9.00 15.36 -18.74
CA ASN A 151 -8.32 16.63 -18.94
C ASN A 151 -6.82 16.49 -19.19
N ASP A 152 -6.27 15.28 -19.12
CA ASP A 152 -4.84 15.08 -19.34
C ASP A 152 -4.49 15.16 -20.84
N PRO A 153 -3.29 15.67 -21.19
CA PRO A 153 -2.90 15.84 -22.58
C PRO A 153 -2.60 14.49 -23.26
N CYS A 154 -2.98 14.38 -24.53
CA CYS A 154 -2.72 13.23 -25.38
C CYS A 154 -2.03 13.68 -26.67
N THR A 155 -0.78 13.25 -26.84
CA THR A 155 -0.01 13.43 -28.08
C THR A 155 0.38 12.09 -28.72
N ASN A 156 0.37 11.01 -27.96
CA ASN A 156 0.67 9.66 -28.42
C ASN A 156 -0.34 8.66 -27.81
N PRO A 157 -1.25 8.08 -28.62
CA PRO A 157 -2.25 7.14 -28.12
C PRO A 157 -1.64 5.84 -27.57
N ASN A 158 -0.42 5.47 -27.98
CA ASN A 158 0.25 4.24 -27.50
C ASN A 158 0.70 4.31 -26.03
N LEU A 159 0.66 5.49 -25.41
CA LEU A 159 0.91 5.65 -23.98
C LEU A 159 -0.34 5.43 -23.12
N TRP A 160 -1.51 5.36 -23.77
CA TRP A 160 -2.79 5.17 -23.11
C TRP A 160 -3.18 3.69 -23.13
N ARG A 161 -3.92 3.30 -22.10
CA ARG A 161 -4.45 1.96 -21.92
C ARG A 161 -5.93 2.04 -21.59
N ILE A 162 -6.62 0.95 -21.88
CA ILE A 162 -8.06 0.82 -21.61
C ILE A 162 -8.22 -0.21 -20.49
N GLY A 163 -8.76 0.24 -19.36
CA GLY A 163 -9.28 -0.62 -18.31
C GLY A 163 -10.79 -0.75 -18.45
N TYR A 164 -11.38 -1.64 -17.65
CA TYR A 164 -12.84 -1.73 -17.54
C TYR A 164 -13.26 -1.81 -16.09
N ILE A 165 -14.25 -0.99 -15.73
CA ILE A 165 -14.97 -1.10 -14.47
C ILE A 165 -16.39 -1.63 -14.73
N ARG A 166 -17.07 -2.09 -13.68
CA ARG A 166 -18.45 -2.58 -13.79
C ARG A 166 -19.44 -1.62 -13.16
N GLN A 167 -20.48 -1.26 -13.90
CA GLN A 167 -21.67 -0.57 -13.40
C GLN A 167 -22.91 -1.34 -13.88
N ASP A 168 -23.82 -1.68 -12.97
CA ASP A 168 -25.07 -2.40 -13.28
C ASP A 168 -24.86 -3.64 -14.18
N CYS A 169 -23.86 -4.45 -13.82
CA CYS A 169 -23.42 -5.62 -14.58
C CYS A 169 -22.89 -5.35 -16.01
N LYS A 170 -22.71 -4.10 -16.42
CA LYS A 170 -22.13 -3.72 -17.72
C LYS A 170 -20.67 -3.31 -17.56
N TYR A 171 -19.88 -3.60 -18.58
CA TYR A 171 -18.50 -3.12 -18.69
C TYR A 171 -18.51 -1.67 -19.16
N ILE A 172 -17.82 -0.81 -18.41
CA ILE A 172 -17.58 0.59 -18.76
C ILE A 172 -16.08 0.74 -18.99
N ALA A 173 -15.69 1.10 -20.21
CA ALA A 173 -14.29 1.31 -20.54
C ALA A 173 -13.80 2.63 -19.92
N VAL A 174 -12.60 2.60 -19.36
CA VAL A 174 -11.94 3.74 -18.73
C VAL A 174 -10.52 3.85 -19.26
N LEU A 175 -10.04 5.09 -19.43
CA LEU A 175 -8.68 5.35 -19.89
C LEU A 175 -7.74 5.48 -18.71
N TYR A 176 -6.51 4.98 -18.86
CA TYR A 176 -5.43 5.25 -17.92
C TYR A 176 -4.07 5.38 -18.62
N ASN A 177 -3.14 6.05 -17.95
CA ASN A 177 -1.76 6.19 -18.37
C ASN A 177 -0.85 6.00 -17.15
N GLU A 178 -0.04 4.95 -17.14
CA GLU A 178 0.80 4.59 -15.99
C GLU A 178 1.80 5.70 -15.62
N ASN A 179 2.21 6.51 -16.59
CA ASN A 179 3.16 7.62 -16.37
C ASN A 179 2.48 8.89 -15.84
N ILE A 180 1.16 8.95 -15.82
CA ILE A 180 0.39 10.11 -15.33
C ILE A 180 -0.45 9.62 -14.16
N ARG A 181 -0.04 9.90 -12.92
CA ARG A 181 -0.84 9.58 -11.70
C ARG A 181 -1.36 8.12 -11.66
N GLY A 182 -0.61 7.17 -12.20
CA GLY A 182 -1.06 5.78 -12.36
C GLY A 182 -1.40 5.10 -11.04
N GLU A 183 -0.61 5.33 -9.99
CA GLU A 183 -0.89 4.80 -8.64
C GLU A 183 -2.21 5.33 -8.07
N GLU A 184 -2.49 6.63 -8.25
CA GLU A 184 -3.73 7.26 -7.79
C GLU A 184 -4.94 6.68 -8.55
N PHE A 185 -4.85 6.55 -9.88
CA PHE A 185 -5.88 5.93 -10.70
C PHE A 185 -6.16 4.50 -10.24
N TYR A 186 -5.11 3.70 -10.07
CA TYR A 186 -5.23 2.30 -9.64
C TYR A 186 -5.89 2.21 -8.25
N LYS A 187 -5.45 3.03 -7.30
CA LYS A 187 -6.04 3.10 -5.95
C LYS A 187 -7.53 3.42 -6.01
N LYS A 188 -7.94 4.44 -6.78
CA LYS A 188 -9.35 4.81 -6.94
C LYS A 188 -10.16 3.68 -7.60
N GLY A 189 -9.64 3.07 -8.65
CA GLY A 189 -10.24 1.91 -9.31
C GLY A 189 -10.52 0.77 -8.33
N ARG A 190 -9.54 0.44 -7.48
CA ARG A 190 -9.68 -0.60 -6.46
C ARG A 190 -10.65 -0.23 -5.34
N GLN A 191 -10.71 1.04 -4.94
CA GLN A 191 -11.73 1.51 -3.99
C GLN A 191 -13.14 1.33 -4.58
N TYR A 192 -13.35 1.74 -5.83
CA TYR A 192 -14.62 1.54 -6.53
C TYR A 192 -15.01 0.06 -6.65
N GLU A 193 -14.09 -0.80 -7.09
CA GLU A 193 -14.34 -2.22 -7.19
C GLU A 193 -14.75 -2.84 -5.84
N SER A 194 -14.08 -2.42 -4.76
CA SER A 194 -14.41 -2.89 -3.41
C SER A 194 -15.83 -2.46 -2.97
N LEU A 195 -16.21 -1.21 -3.28
CA LEU A 195 -17.56 -0.69 -3.00
C LEU A 195 -18.61 -1.40 -3.84
N TYR A 196 -18.36 -1.58 -5.13
CA TYR A 196 -19.27 -2.28 -6.04
C TYR A 196 -19.46 -3.75 -5.63
N ALA A 197 -18.39 -4.45 -5.29
CA ALA A 197 -18.43 -5.82 -4.81
C ALA A 197 -19.20 -5.94 -3.49
N GLN A 198 -18.99 -5.02 -2.56
CA GLN A 198 -19.72 -4.99 -1.30
C GLN A 198 -21.20 -4.67 -1.50
N LYS A 199 -21.56 -3.72 -2.38
CA LYS A 199 -22.96 -3.42 -2.74
C LYS A 199 -23.68 -4.67 -3.22
N ARG A 200 -23.09 -5.35 -4.21
CA ARG A 200 -23.61 -6.61 -4.77
C ARG A 200 -23.82 -7.66 -3.69
N LYS A 201 -22.86 -7.80 -2.77
CA LYS A 201 -22.93 -8.74 -1.64
C LYS A 201 -24.08 -8.42 -0.70
N LEU A 202 -24.23 -7.16 -0.29
CA LEU A 202 -25.31 -6.72 0.62
C LEU A 202 -26.70 -6.84 -0.02
N GLN A 203 -26.79 -6.65 -1.34
CA GLN A 203 -28.03 -6.82 -2.10
C GLN A 203 -28.31 -8.27 -2.50
N ALA A 204 -27.43 -9.22 -2.16
CA ALA A 204 -27.48 -10.60 -2.62
C ALA A 204 -27.68 -10.71 -4.15
N SER A 205 -27.04 -9.82 -4.92
CA SER A 205 -27.24 -9.74 -6.36
C SER A 205 -26.70 -11.00 -7.07
N PRO A 206 -27.37 -11.48 -8.13
CA PRO A 206 -26.87 -12.60 -8.92
C PRO A 206 -25.49 -12.28 -9.55
N PRO A 207 -24.74 -13.31 -9.99
CA PRO A 207 -23.54 -13.12 -10.79
C PRO A 207 -23.83 -12.32 -12.06
N CYS A 208 -22.97 -11.34 -12.37
CA CYS A 208 -23.03 -10.64 -13.65
C CYS A 208 -22.39 -11.51 -14.75
N SER A 209 -22.84 -11.32 -16.00
CA SER A 209 -22.16 -11.91 -17.17
C SER A 209 -20.70 -11.42 -17.26
N ASN A 210 -19.82 -12.29 -17.76
CA ASN A 210 -18.43 -11.94 -18.09
C ASN A 210 -18.26 -11.50 -19.56
N GLN A 211 -19.36 -11.43 -20.31
CA GLN A 211 -19.37 -10.95 -21.68
C GLN A 211 -19.34 -9.42 -21.71
N ASN A 212 -18.43 -8.86 -22.51
CA ASN A 212 -18.42 -7.44 -22.83
C ASN A 212 -19.02 -7.23 -24.22
N ASP A 213 -20.25 -6.73 -24.28
CA ASP A 213 -20.99 -6.54 -25.55
C ASP A 213 -20.48 -5.36 -26.39
N LYS A 214 -19.68 -4.46 -25.80
CA LYS A 214 -19.13 -3.28 -26.46
C LYS A 214 -17.64 -3.11 -26.12
N PRO A 215 -16.79 -4.05 -26.57
CA PRO A 215 -15.36 -3.95 -26.33
C PRO A 215 -14.80 -2.73 -27.05
N ALA A 216 -13.99 -1.94 -26.36
CA ALA A 216 -13.24 -0.87 -26.99
C ALA A 216 -12.17 -1.45 -27.93
N LYS A 217 -11.96 -0.78 -29.07
CA LYS A 217 -11.04 -1.18 -30.14
C LYS A 217 -9.67 -0.49 -30.04
N GLY A 218 -9.58 0.63 -29.31
CA GLY A 218 -8.33 1.38 -29.17
C GLY A 218 -8.51 2.76 -28.57
N VAL A 219 -7.44 3.54 -28.59
CA VAL A 219 -7.40 4.93 -28.12
C VAL A 219 -6.92 5.83 -29.25
N SER A 220 -7.55 6.99 -29.42
CA SER A 220 -7.07 8.09 -30.27
C SER A 220 -6.72 9.31 -29.42
N CYS A 221 -5.92 10.23 -29.97
CA CYS A 221 -5.78 11.58 -29.41
C CYS A 221 -6.57 12.56 -30.29
N GLU A 222 -7.71 13.04 -29.81
CA GLU A 222 -8.57 14.00 -30.52
C GLU A 222 -8.54 15.33 -29.79
N ASN A 223 -8.24 16.43 -30.50
CA ASN A 223 -8.08 17.77 -29.91
C ASN A 223 -7.12 17.79 -28.71
N GLY A 224 -6.07 16.96 -28.76
CA GLY A 224 -5.08 16.84 -27.68
C GLY A 224 -5.58 16.11 -26.43
N LYS A 225 -6.72 15.40 -26.49
CA LYS A 225 -7.29 14.60 -25.39
C LYS A 225 -7.41 13.13 -25.79
N PRO A 226 -7.27 12.19 -24.83
CA PRO A 226 -7.41 10.78 -25.12
C PRO A 226 -8.89 10.41 -25.28
N VAL A 227 -9.24 9.64 -26.31
CA VAL A 227 -10.61 9.21 -26.61
C VAL A 227 -10.65 7.73 -26.89
N ILE A 228 -11.62 7.03 -26.28
CA ILE A 228 -11.86 5.60 -26.49
C ILE A 228 -12.59 5.38 -27.83
N GLN A 229 -12.07 4.46 -28.64
CA GLN A 229 -12.68 4.02 -29.90
C GLN A 229 -13.45 2.71 -29.68
N TYR A 230 -14.68 2.59 -30.20
CA TYR A 230 -15.57 1.43 -30.06
C TYR A 230 -15.88 0.72 -31.37
#